data_AF-Q3L8Y9-F1
#
_entry.id   AF-Q3L8Y9-F1
#
_cell.length_a   1.000
_cell.length_b   1.000
_cell.length_c   1.000
_cell.angle_alpha   90.00
_cell.angle_beta   90.00
_cell.angle_gamma   90.00
#
_symmetry.space_group_name_H-M   'P 1'
#
loop_
_entity.id
_entity.type
_entity.pdbx_description
1 polymer ?
#
loop_
_entity_poly.entity_id
_entity_poly.type
_entity_poly.pdbx_seq_one_letter_code
_entity_poly.pdbx_strand_id
1 'polypeptide(L)'
;MTDTPPETRTTRSTPLSLSGFPDRLGRRQGTLTLVDYLTEGPEMTWDYDGHEGYAATIAAGDRKVRAHVTEGMELEDGTLVPDSDTVGWRTTCSCGWRAPLMFERVTDPSVSLAERQVFDTEGDGWPPREVEELCRTEWHEHIRPAENLAAVRQAAEDHRLSGERLDRAVAGARDGGASWTDIGRAAGVARQTAHERWKALSHNVDSS
;
A
#
# COMPACT_ATOMS: atom_id res chain seq x y z
N MET A 1 -17.56 40.31 44.07
CA MET A 1 -16.15 39.92 43.91
C MET A 1 -16.11 38.40 43.98
N THR A 2 -15.81 37.63 42.96
CA THR A 2 -15.60 37.84 41.51
C THR A 2 -15.62 36.43 40.95
N ASP A 3 -16.59 36.14 40.08
CA ASP A 3 -16.71 34.89 39.36
C ASP A 3 -15.62 34.86 38.28
N THR A 4 -14.79 33.82 38.25
CA THR A 4 -13.69 33.66 37.27
C THR A 4 -13.90 32.35 36.52
N PRO A 5 -14.09 32.38 35.19
CA PRO A 5 -14.23 31.16 34.39
C PRO A 5 -12.86 30.51 34.13
N PRO A 6 -12.78 29.19 33.90
CA PRO A 6 -11.52 28.54 33.57
C PRO A 6 -11.07 28.86 32.14
N GLU A 7 -9.79 29.17 32.03
CA GLU A 7 -9.08 29.57 30.82
C GLU A 7 -9.00 28.45 29.77
N THR A 8 -9.32 28.79 28.52
CA THR A 8 -9.02 27.99 27.34
C THR A 8 -7.51 27.89 27.14
N ARG A 9 -6.96 26.68 27.25
CA ARG A 9 -5.54 26.39 27.03
C ARG A 9 -5.26 26.27 25.54
N THR A 10 -4.80 27.36 24.92
CA THR A 10 -4.21 27.37 23.58
C THR A 10 -2.89 26.60 23.58
N THR A 11 -2.84 25.43 22.97
CA THR A 11 -1.56 24.74 22.69
C THR A 11 -0.97 25.27 21.39
N ARG A 12 0.10 26.06 21.52
CA ARG A 12 1.02 26.40 20.42
C ARG A 12 1.70 25.13 19.90
N SER A 13 1.58 24.87 18.61
CA SER A 13 2.45 23.92 17.90
C SER A 13 3.82 24.57 17.68
N THR A 14 4.88 23.92 18.15
CA THR A 14 6.27 24.24 17.76
C THR A 14 6.81 23.02 17.04
N PRO A 15 7.24 23.14 15.76
CA PRO A 15 7.82 22.01 15.03
C PRO A 15 9.25 21.77 15.54
N LEU A 16 9.53 20.52 15.93
CA LEU A 16 10.91 20.05 16.12
C LEU A 16 11.51 19.79 14.74
N SER A 17 12.51 20.61 14.39
CA SER A 17 13.36 20.41 13.22
C SER A 17 14.31 19.23 13.47
N LEU A 18 14.15 18.16 12.70
CA LEU A 18 15.18 17.14 12.52
C LEU A 18 15.72 17.25 11.10
N SER A 19 16.68 18.15 10.94
CA SER A 19 17.56 18.20 9.79
C SER A 19 18.59 17.07 9.89
N GLY A 20 18.66 16.19 8.88
CA GLY A 20 19.88 15.44 8.62
C GLY A 20 19.75 14.08 7.97
N PHE A 21 19.18 13.95 6.77
CA PHE A 21 19.55 12.90 5.81
C PHE A 21 19.35 13.42 4.37
N PRO A 22 20.29 13.17 3.44
CA PRO A 22 20.29 13.82 2.14
C PRO A 22 19.20 13.27 1.20
N ASP A 23 18.49 14.23 0.63
CA ASP A 23 17.47 14.11 -0.39
C ASP A 23 18.07 13.64 -1.72
N ARG A 24 17.62 12.49 -2.24
CA ARG A 24 17.72 12.12 -3.67
C ARG A 24 16.96 10.82 -3.90
N LEU A 25 15.73 10.95 -4.40
CA LEU A 25 15.15 10.26 -5.55
C LEU A 25 13.65 10.60 -5.56
N GLY A 26 13.18 11.16 -6.69
CA GLY A 26 11.85 11.71 -6.86
C GLY A 26 10.74 10.71 -6.55
N ARG A 27 10.13 10.88 -5.37
CA ARG A 27 8.94 10.17 -4.93
C ARG A 27 7.73 10.77 -5.64
N ARG A 28 7.03 10.00 -6.48
CA ARG A 28 5.63 10.32 -6.77
C ARG A 28 4.88 10.13 -5.46
N GLN A 29 4.38 11.24 -4.92
CA GLN A 29 3.48 11.25 -3.76
C GLN A 29 2.21 10.51 -4.18
N GLY A 30 2.02 9.29 -3.68
CA GLY A 30 0.69 8.72 -3.56
C GLY A 30 -0.02 9.51 -2.48
N THR A 31 -1.09 10.22 -2.84
CA THR A 31 -1.93 10.96 -1.91
C THR A 31 -2.65 9.96 -1.01
N LEU A 32 -2.21 9.85 0.25
CA LEU A 32 -3.03 9.30 1.33
C LEU A 32 -4.21 10.26 1.51
N THR A 33 -5.34 9.95 0.88
CA THR A 33 -6.57 10.68 1.13
C THR A 33 -7.11 10.19 2.47
N LEU A 34 -6.86 10.96 3.53
CA LEU A 34 -7.56 10.78 4.81
C LEU A 34 -9.01 11.19 4.56
N VAL A 35 -9.88 10.22 4.27
CA VAL A 35 -11.32 10.46 4.22
C VAL A 35 -11.79 10.41 5.67
N ASP A 36 -12.13 11.58 6.21
CA ASP A 36 -12.76 11.72 7.53
C ASP A 36 -14.14 11.03 7.53
N TYR A 37 -14.19 9.77 7.96
CA TYR A 37 -15.42 9.11 8.40
C TYR A 37 -15.47 9.10 9.93
N LEU A 38 -16.23 10.06 10.47
CA LEU A 38 -16.54 10.16 11.89
C LEU A 38 -17.66 9.18 12.27
N THR A 39 -17.42 7.86 12.37
CA THR A 39 -18.18 6.94 13.27
C THR A 39 -17.61 5.50 13.41
N GLU A 40 -16.31 5.22 13.35
CA GLU A 40 -15.86 3.80 13.38
C GLU A 40 -14.66 3.60 14.33
N GLY A 41 -14.67 2.47 15.06
CA GLY A 41 -13.53 2.02 15.87
C GLY A 41 -12.29 1.79 14.98
N PRO A 42 -11.12 1.50 15.57
CA PRO A 42 -9.85 1.44 14.85
C PRO A 42 -9.71 0.16 14.00
N GLU A 43 -10.65 -0.12 13.10
CA GLU A 43 -10.44 -1.10 12.03
C GLU A 43 -9.56 -0.46 10.97
N MET A 44 -8.25 -0.49 11.22
CA MET A 44 -7.25 0.04 10.30
C MET A 44 -7.16 -0.89 9.09
N THR A 45 -7.92 -0.57 8.03
CA THR A 45 -7.80 -1.26 6.75
C THR A 45 -6.55 -0.80 5.99
N TRP A 46 -6.04 -1.66 5.12
CA TRP A 46 -4.88 -1.39 4.25
C TRP A 46 -5.30 -1.60 2.80
N ASP A 47 -4.99 -0.68 1.89
CA ASP A 47 -5.46 -0.75 0.50
C ASP A 47 -4.33 -0.74 -0.52
N TYR A 48 -4.44 -1.60 -1.55
CA TYR A 48 -3.59 -1.60 -2.74
C TYR A 48 -4.28 -2.25 -3.95
N ASP A 49 -4.47 -1.52 -5.04
CA ASP A 49 -4.91 -2.05 -6.36
C ASP A 49 -6.17 -2.95 -6.27
N GLY A 50 -7.16 -2.55 -5.47
CA GLY A 50 -8.40 -3.30 -5.27
C GLY A 50 -8.30 -4.45 -4.25
N HIS A 51 -7.16 -4.56 -3.56
CA HIS A 51 -7.00 -5.39 -2.37
C HIS A 51 -7.14 -4.50 -1.13
N GLU A 52 -8.18 -4.72 -0.34
CA GLU A 52 -8.34 -4.11 0.97
C GLU A 52 -8.12 -5.17 2.05
N GLY A 53 -7.07 -5.04 2.84
CA GLY A 53 -6.69 -5.95 3.92
C GLY A 53 -7.06 -5.43 5.30
N TYR A 54 -7.36 -6.34 6.22
CA TYR A 54 -7.64 -6.01 7.62
C TYR A 54 -7.41 -7.23 8.52
N ALA A 55 -7.23 -6.98 9.82
CA ALA A 55 -7.17 -8.02 10.85
C ALA A 55 -8.59 -8.32 11.35
N ALA A 56 -9.23 -9.34 10.79
CA ALA A 56 -10.60 -9.69 11.14
C ALA A 56 -10.66 -10.36 12.53
N THR A 57 -11.53 -9.88 13.41
CA THR A 57 -11.84 -10.54 14.68
C THR A 57 -12.62 -11.83 14.44
N ILE A 58 -12.20 -12.90 15.10
CA ILE A 58 -12.78 -14.23 14.99
C ILE A 58 -13.37 -14.63 16.35
N ALA A 59 -14.66 -14.96 16.36
CA ALA A 59 -15.36 -15.53 17.50
C ALA A 59 -15.33 -17.06 17.46
N ALA A 60 -15.70 -17.70 18.58
CA ALA A 60 -15.74 -19.15 18.72
C ALA A 60 -16.45 -19.84 17.54
N GLY A 61 -15.88 -20.95 17.06
CA GLY A 61 -16.37 -21.68 15.89
C GLY A 61 -15.91 -21.12 14.53
N ASP A 62 -14.80 -20.37 14.50
CA ASP A 62 -14.23 -19.73 13.30
C ASP A 62 -15.21 -18.75 12.62
N ARG A 63 -16.05 -18.07 13.43
CA ARG A 63 -17.07 -17.14 12.95
C ARG A 63 -16.48 -15.74 12.89
N LYS A 64 -16.45 -15.14 11.70
CA LYS A 64 -15.92 -13.80 11.50
C LYS A 64 -16.90 -12.75 12.05
N VAL A 65 -16.35 -11.80 12.80
CA VAL A 65 -17.08 -10.60 13.22
C VAL A 65 -17.26 -9.70 12.01
N ARG A 66 -18.48 -9.18 11.85
CA ARG A 66 -18.85 -8.25 10.80
C ARG A 66 -18.72 -6.80 11.26
N ALA A 67 -19.10 -6.53 12.51
CA ALA A 67 -19.05 -5.20 13.09
C ALA A 67 -18.93 -5.27 14.61
N HIS A 68 -18.23 -4.29 15.19
CA HIS A 68 -18.29 -4.01 16.62
C HIS A 68 -19.39 -2.98 16.87
N VAL A 69 -20.31 -3.30 17.78
CA VAL A 69 -21.45 -2.47 18.16
C VAL A 69 -21.42 -2.23 19.68
N THR A 70 -22.29 -1.37 20.19
CA THR A 70 -22.29 -1.01 21.63
C THR A 70 -22.54 -2.23 22.52
N GLU A 71 -23.34 -3.18 22.03
CA GLU A 71 -23.74 -4.38 22.76
C GLU A 71 -22.78 -5.58 22.57
N GLY A 72 -21.67 -5.42 21.84
CA GLY A 72 -20.66 -6.45 21.58
C GLY A 72 -20.30 -6.57 20.09
N MET A 73 -20.18 -7.80 19.59
CA MET A 73 -19.78 -8.09 18.21
C MET A 73 -20.93 -8.73 17.43
N GLU A 74 -21.28 -8.14 16.28
CA GLU A 74 -22.22 -8.74 15.32
C GLU A 74 -21.46 -9.70 14.39
N LEU A 75 -21.90 -10.94 14.29
CA LEU A 75 -21.36 -11.96 13.37
C LEU A 75 -22.00 -11.85 11.98
N GLU A 76 -21.41 -12.50 10.97
CA GLU A 76 -21.96 -12.48 9.59
C GLU A 76 -23.40 -13.01 9.45
N ASP A 77 -23.85 -13.89 10.36
CA ASP A 77 -25.22 -14.41 10.38
C ASP A 77 -26.20 -13.50 11.15
N GLY A 78 -25.74 -12.34 11.63
CA GLY A 78 -26.51 -11.37 12.41
C GLY A 78 -26.59 -11.70 13.91
N THR A 79 -25.93 -12.77 14.37
CA THR A 79 -25.87 -13.09 15.80
C THR A 79 -25.01 -12.08 16.53
N LEU A 80 -25.46 -11.63 17.70
CA LEU A 80 -24.69 -10.77 18.60
C LEU A 80 -24.00 -11.63 19.68
N VAL A 81 -22.69 -11.44 19.86
CA VAL A 81 -21.88 -12.11 20.89
C VAL A 81 -21.09 -11.08 21.69
N PRO A 82 -20.76 -11.34 22.97
CA PRO A 82 -19.92 -10.42 23.75
C PRO A 82 -18.49 -10.39 23.21
N ASP A 83 -17.80 -9.26 23.35
CA ASP A 83 -16.40 -9.10 22.90
C ASP A 83 -15.46 -10.18 23.46
N SER A 84 -15.75 -10.66 24.68
CA SER A 84 -15.02 -11.74 25.35
C SER A 84 -15.03 -13.08 24.60
N ASP A 85 -15.97 -13.28 23.67
CA ASP A 85 -16.07 -14.47 22.82
C ASP A 85 -15.04 -14.47 21.67
N THR A 86 -14.23 -13.40 21.56
CA THR A 86 -13.08 -13.35 20.67
C THR A 86 -12.10 -14.48 21.01
N VAL A 87 -11.82 -15.30 20.01
CA VAL A 87 -10.81 -16.38 20.09
C VAL A 87 -9.51 -16.03 19.37
N GLY A 88 -9.51 -14.93 18.60
CA GLY A 88 -8.32 -14.45 17.91
C GLY A 88 -8.62 -13.58 16.71
N TRP A 89 -7.60 -13.37 15.88
CA TRP A 89 -7.66 -12.49 14.71
C TRP A 89 -7.01 -13.14 13.49
N ARG A 90 -7.58 -12.91 12.31
CA ARG A 90 -7.09 -13.47 11.04
C ARG A 90 -7.01 -12.39 9.97
N THR A 91 -5.86 -12.27 9.35
CA THR A 91 -5.68 -11.42 8.17
C THR A 91 -6.64 -11.83 7.06
N THR A 92 -7.43 -10.88 6.58
CA THR A 92 -8.39 -11.07 5.50
C THR A 92 -8.20 -9.99 4.44
N CYS A 93 -8.53 -10.28 3.20
CA CYS A 93 -8.56 -9.31 2.12
C CYS A 93 -9.92 -9.34 1.38
N SER A 94 -10.39 -8.18 0.93
CA SER A 94 -11.64 -8.01 0.16
C SER A 94 -11.68 -8.79 -1.16
N CYS A 95 -10.52 -9.19 -1.69
CA CYS A 95 -10.43 -10.09 -2.86
C CYS A 95 -10.84 -11.55 -2.57
N GLY A 96 -11.16 -11.87 -1.30
CA GLY A 96 -11.54 -13.20 -0.84
C GLY A 96 -10.38 -14.02 -0.25
N TRP A 97 -9.15 -13.51 -0.30
CA TRP A 97 -8.01 -14.14 0.35
C TRP A 97 -8.10 -14.02 1.87
N ARG A 98 -7.65 -15.08 2.56
CA ARG A 98 -7.54 -15.15 4.01
C ARG A 98 -6.22 -15.81 4.36
N ALA A 99 -5.54 -15.32 5.39
CA ALA A 99 -4.37 -15.99 5.92
C ALA A 99 -4.72 -17.42 6.35
N PRO A 100 -3.83 -18.40 6.11
CA PRO A 100 -4.09 -19.80 6.43
C PRO A 100 -4.17 -20.06 7.94
N LEU A 101 -3.57 -19.20 8.75
CA LEU A 101 -3.49 -19.32 10.20
C LEU A 101 -4.05 -18.07 10.87
N MET A 102 -4.48 -18.23 12.12
CA MET A 102 -5.04 -17.18 12.97
C MET A 102 -4.06 -16.89 14.11
N PHE A 103 -4.05 -15.65 14.59
CA PHE A 103 -3.45 -15.30 15.88
C PHE A 103 -4.46 -15.61 16.98
N GLU A 104 -4.17 -16.63 17.79
CA GLU A 104 -5.01 -17.07 18.89
C GLU A 104 -4.91 -16.13 20.08
N ARG A 105 -6.06 -15.75 20.62
CA ARG A 105 -6.17 -14.99 21.86
C ARG A 105 -6.00 -15.93 23.05
N VAL A 106 -5.06 -15.60 23.93
CA VAL A 106 -4.81 -16.31 25.18
C VAL A 106 -5.12 -15.39 26.35
N THR A 107 -5.89 -15.89 27.32
CA THR A 107 -6.34 -15.10 28.48
C THR A 107 -5.64 -15.48 29.79
N ASP A 108 -4.98 -16.64 29.85
CA ASP A 108 -4.25 -17.10 31.04
C ASP A 108 -2.80 -16.63 31.00
N PRO A 109 -2.39 -15.58 31.75
CA PRO A 109 -1.04 -15.04 31.70
C PRO A 109 0.04 -15.99 32.24
N SER A 110 -0.34 -17.15 32.80
CA SER A 110 0.60 -18.13 33.34
C SER A 110 1.19 -19.09 32.31
N VAL A 111 0.64 -19.13 31.09
CA VAL A 111 1.16 -19.99 30.01
C VAL A 111 2.33 -19.34 29.27
N SER A 112 3.12 -20.14 28.55
CA SER A 112 4.08 -19.60 27.59
C SER A 112 3.39 -19.47 26.24
N LEU A 113 3.45 -18.30 25.61
CA LEU A 113 2.88 -18.09 24.28
C LEU A 113 3.68 -18.86 23.21
N ALA A 114 2.95 -19.49 22.28
CA ALA A 114 3.49 -19.89 20.99
C ALA A 114 3.54 -18.70 20.02
N GLU A 115 4.20 -18.88 18.87
CA GLU A 115 4.43 -17.81 17.87
C GLU A 115 3.16 -17.10 17.38
N ARG A 116 2.02 -17.79 17.33
CA ARG A 116 0.71 -17.24 16.92
C ARG A 116 -0.29 -17.14 18.06
N GLN A 117 0.21 -16.90 19.27
CA GLN A 117 -0.63 -16.66 20.45
C GLN A 117 -0.32 -15.28 21.02
N VAL A 118 -1.35 -14.54 21.41
CA VAL A 118 -1.22 -13.21 21.99
C VAL A 118 -2.01 -13.12 23.28
N PHE A 119 -1.38 -12.57 24.32
CA PHE A 119 -2.06 -12.28 25.57
C PHE A 119 -2.99 -11.08 25.42
N ASP A 120 -4.27 -11.32 25.66
CA ASP A 120 -5.28 -10.28 25.77
C ASP A 120 -6.30 -10.68 26.84
N THR A 121 -6.16 -10.07 28.02
CA THR A 121 -7.07 -10.26 29.16
C THR A 121 -8.28 -9.33 29.10
N GLU A 122 -8.20 -8.23 28.37
CA GLU A 122 -9.26 -7.21 28.32
C GLU A 122 -10.41 -7.66 27.42
N GLY A 123 -10.09 -8.32 26.30
CA GLY A 123 -11.10 -8.95 25.45
C GLY A 123 -12.12 -7.97 24.91
N ASP A 124 -11.67 -6.77 24.54
CA ASP A 124 -12.49 -5.72 23.91
C ASP A 124 -12.81 -6.03 22.43
N GLY A 125 -12.38 -7.21 21.96
CA GLY A 125 -12.64 -7.76 20.64
C GLY A 125 -11.72 -7.23 19.55
N TRP A 126 -10.99 -6.15 19.81
CA TRP A 126 -10.10 -5.56 18.81
C TRP A 126 -8.74 -6.25 18.79
N PRO A 127 -8.09 -6.37 17.62
CA PRO A 127 -6.73 -6.89 17.56
C PRO A 127 -5.80 -5.95 18.32
N PRO A 128 -4.96 -6.48 19.24
CA PRO A 128 -3.83 -5.73 19.75
C PRO A 128 -2.98 -5.21 18.59
N ARG A 129 -2.40 -4.02 18.75
CA ARG A 129 -1.61 -3.38 17.70
C ARG A 129 -0.51 -4.29 17.10
N GLU A 130 0.12 -5.12 17.94
CA GLU A 130 1.13 -6.08 17.50
C GLU A 130 0.57 -7.13 16.54
N VAL A 131 -0.66 -7.61 16.81
CA VAL A 131 -1.39 -8.51 15.90
C VAL A 131 -1.75 -7.80 14.62
N GLU A 132 -2.19 -6.55 14.70
CA GLU A 132 -2.49 -5.73 13.53
C GLU A 132 -1.26 -5.58 12.61
N GLU A 133 -0.09 -5.26 13.17
CA GLU A 133 1.15 -5.10 12.41
C GLU A 133 1.62 -6.43 11.78
N LEU A 134 1.43 -7.56 12.47
CA LEU A 134 1.69 -8.89 11.93
C LEU A 134 0.72 -9.24 10.79
N CYS A 135 -0.58 -8.95 10.96
CA CYS A 135 -1.57 -9.15 9.92
C CYS A 135 -1.26 -8.29 8.68
N ARG A 136 -0.84 -7.03 8.88
CA ARG A 136 -0.40 -6.15 7.79
C ARG A 136 0.77 -6.76 7.02
N THR A 137 1.71 -7.38 7.72
CA THR A 137 2.85 -8.08 7.09
C THR A 137 2.40 -9.27 6.25
N GLU A 138 1.48 -10.10 6.76
CA GLU A 138 0.89 -11.19 5.99
C GLU A 138 0.12 -10.69 4.75
N TRP A 139 -0.60 -9.59 4.89
CA TRP A 139 -1.32 -8.95 3.79
C TRP A 139 -0.36 -8.41 2.72
N HIS A 140 0.76 -7.79 3.10
CA HIS A 140 1.80 -7.37 2.15
C HIS A 140 2.36 -8.55 1.34
N GLU A 141 2.63 -9.68 2.00
CA GLU A 141 3.07 -10.89 1.29
C GLU A 141 2.01 -11.42 0.31
N HIS A 142 0.72 -11.28 0.67
CA HIS A 142 -0.39 -11.62 -0.21
C HIS A 142 -0.46 -10.73 -1.47
N ILE A 143 -0.29 -9.42 -1.34
CA ILE A 143 -0.40 -8.48 -2.48
C ILE A 143 0.89 -8.36 -3.30
N ARG A 144 2.01 -8.92 -2.83
CA ARG A 144 3.31 -8.86 -3.52
C ARG A 144 3.25 -9.28 -5.01
N PRO A 145 2.47 -10.29 -5.45
CA PRO A 145 2.31 -10.58 -6.88
C PRO A 145 1.66 -9.43 -7.67
N ALA A 146 0.66 -8.77 -7.10
CA ALA A 146 0.00 -7.61 -7.70
C ALA A 146 0.97 -6.42 -7.81
N GLU A 147 1.73 -6.14 -6.74
CA GLU A 147 2.78 -5.12 -6.73
C GLU A 147 3.84 -5.38 -7.81
N ASN A 148 4.30 -6.63 -7.93
CA ASN A 148 5.28 -7.03 -8.94
C ASN A 148 4.76 -6.82 -10.37
N LEU A 149 3.48 -7.16 -10.64
CA LEU A 149 2.88 -6.93 -11.95
C LEU A 149 2.71 -5.43 -12.25
N ALA A 150 2.35 -4.63 -11.25
CA ALA A 150 2.31 -3.18 -11.39
C ALA A 150 3.69 -2.59 -11.73
N ALA A 151 4.74 -3.07 -11.07
CA ALA A 151 6.12 -2.68 -11.37
C ALA A 151 6.53 -3.05 -12.80
N VAL A 152 6.15 -4.24 -13.29
CA VAL A 152 6.40 -4.65 -14.69
C VAL A 152 5.66 -3.75 -15.67
N ARG A 153 4.37 -3.45 -15.42
CA ARG A 153 3.59 -2.55 -16.28
C ARG A 153 4.23 -1.16 -16.36
N GLN A 154 4.69 -0.65 -15.22
CA GLN A 154 5.37 0.63 -15.16
C GLN A 154 6.70 0.62 -15.91
N ALA A 155 7.52 -0.42 -15.73
CA ALA A 155 8.77 -0.56 -16.47
C ALA A 155 8.56 -0.67 -17.99
N ALA A 156 7.51 -1.38 -18.42
CA ALA A 156 7.15 -1.49 -19.83
C ALA A 156 6.73 -0.14 -20.42
N GLU A 157 5.96 0.65 -19.68
CA GLU A 157 5.55 1.99 -20.09
C GLU A 157 6.74 2.96 -20.15
N ASP A 158 7.61 2.93 -19.14
CA ASP A 158 8.84 3.72 -19.13
C ASP A 158 9.75 3.35 -20.30
N HIS A 159 9.85 2.06 -20.64
CA HIS A 159 10.59 1.58 -21.80
C HIS A 159 10.00 2.11 -23.11
N ARG A 160 8.67 2.05 -23.28
CA ARG A 160 7.96 2.57 -24.46
C ARG A 160 8.22 4.07 -24.64
N LEU A 161 8.02 4.85 -23.58
CA LEU A 161 8.24 6.30 -23.59
C LEU A 161 9.71 6.67 -23.88
N SER A 162 10.65 5.89 -23.36
CA SER A 162 12.08 6.07 -23.66
C SER A 162 12.39 5.78 -25.14
N GLY A 163 11.79 4.72 -25.70
CA GLY A 163 11.87 4.39 -27.13
C GLY A 163 11.36 5.53 -28.01
N GLU A 164 10.19 6.09 -27.71
CA GLU A 164 9.61 7.21 -28.46
C GLU A 164 10.47 8.49 -28.38
N ARG A 165 11.12 8.73 -27.23
CA ARG A 165 12.07 9.84 -27.08
C ARG A 165 13.32 9.61 -27.95
N LEU A 166 13.85 8.39 -27.97
CA LEU A 166 14.99 8.05 -28.83
C LEU A 166 14.64 8.20 -30.30
N ASP A 167 13.47 7.73 -30.72
CA ASP A 167 13.00 7.83 -32.10
C ASP A 167 12.87 9.30 -32.55
N ARG A 168 12.31 10.17 -31.70
CA ARG A 168 12.26 11.63 -31.98
C ARG A 168 13.65 12.26 -32.03
N ALA A 169 14.56 11.88 -31.15
CA ALA A 169 15.93 12.40 -31.18
C ALA A 169 16.68 11.97 -32.45
N VAL A 170 16.48 10.73 -32.90
CA VAL A 170 17.05 10.23 -34.15
C VAL A 170 16.49 10.96 -35.36
N ALA A 171 15.18 11.19 -35.41
CA ALA A 171 14.55 11.99 -36.47
C ALA A 171 15.16 13.41 -36.52
N GLY A 172 15.20 14.12 -35.39
CA GLY A 172 15.81 15.45 -35.32
C GLY A 172 17.29 15.47 -35.71
N ALA A 173 18.07 14.44 -35.36
CA ALA A 173 19.46 14.31 -35.78
C ALA A 173 19.59 14.07 -37.30
N ARG A 174 18.70 13.26 -37.89
CA ARG A 174 18.66 13.05 -39.35
C ARG A 174 18.31 14.33 -40.09
N ASP A 175 17.32 15.07 -39.61
CA ASP A 175 16.91 16.37 -40.18
C ASP A 175 18.05 17.40 -40.08
N GLY A 176 18.85 17.33 -39.01
CA GLY A 176 20.08 18.09 -38.83
C GLY A 176 21.27 17.61 -39.67
N GLY A 177 21.10 16.60 -40.53
CA GLY A 177 22.12 16.11 -41.45
C GLY A 177 23.07 15.05 -40.88
N ALA A 178 22.84 14.54 -39.67
CA ALA A 178 23.69 13.50 -39.10
C ALA A 178 23.65 12.20 -39.93
N SER A 179 24.82 11.55 -40.07
CA SER A 179 24.92 10.29 -40.78
C SER A 179 24.40 9.11 -39.93
N TRP A 180 23.96 8.03 -40.57
CA TRP A 180 23.59 6.80 -39.86
C TRP A 180 24.75 6.22 -39.03
N THR A 181 25.99 6.49 -39.40
CA THR A 181 27.18 6.08 -38.64
C THR A 181 27.27 6.85 -37.33
N ASP A 182 27.04 8.16 -37.35
CA ASP A 182 27.12 9.00 -36.15
C ASP A 182 25.96 8.76 -35.21
N ILE A 183 24.76 8.58 -35.77
CA ILE A 183 23.56 8.19 -35.01
C ILE A 183 23.75 6.82 -34.35
N GLY A 184 24.24 5.82 -35.10
CA GLY A 184 24.53 4.50 -34.54
C GLY A 184 25.55 4.58 -33.39
N ARG A 185 26.64 5.33 -33.60
CA ARG A 185 27.66 5.56 -32.56
C ARG A 185 27.06 6.21 -31.30
N ALA A 186 26.23 7.24 -31.46
CA ALA A 186 25.60 7.93 -30.34
C ALA A 186 24.59 7.04 -29.59
N ALA A 187 23.85 6.19 -30.31
CA ALA A 187 22.88 5.26 -29.74
C ALA A 187 23.48 3.93 -29.25
N GLY A 188 24.79 3.73 -29.42
CA GLY A 188 25.49 2.50 -29.00
C GLY A 188 25.19 1.27 -29.87
N VAL A 189 24.79 1.46 -31.13
CA VAL A 189 24.48 0.37 -32.07
C VAL A 189 25.28 0.49 -33.37
N ALA A 190 25.40 -0.61 -34.12
CA ALA A 190 26.06 -0.57 -35.42
C ALA A 190 25.27 0.29 -36.43
N ARG A 191 25.98 0.90 -37.39
CA ARG A 191 25.39 1.70 -38.47
C ARG A 191 24.22 1.00 -39.16
N GLN A 192 24.39 -0.29 -39.48
CA GLN A 192 23.36 -1.07 -40.19
C GLN A 192 22.10 -1.24 -39.33
N THR A 193 22.24 -1.56 -38.05
CA THR A 193 21.13 -1.65 -37.08
C THR A 193 20.40 -0.32 -36.95
N ALA A 194 21.14 0.80 -36.87
CA ALA A 194 20.55 2.14 -36.83
C ALA A 194 19.72 2.43 -38.08
N HIS A 195 20.30 2.17 -39.27
CA HIS A 195 19.60 2.38 -40.53
C HIS A 195 18.35 1.51 -40.66
N GLU A 196 18.43 0.21 -40.36
CA GLU A 196 17.29 -0.70 -40.45
C GLU A 196 16.15 -0.29 -39.51
N ARG A 197 16.48 0.13 -38.29
CA ARG A 197 15.51 0.53 -37.28
C ARG A 197 14.82 1.85 -37.60
N TRP A 198 15.56 2.86 -38.05
CA TRP A 198 15.06 4.24 -38.10
C TRP A 198 14.88 4.83 -39.50
N LYS A 199 15.23 4.12 -40.58
CA LYS A 199 15.05 4.62 -41.96
C LYS A 199 13.61 5.06 -42.28
N ALA A 200 12.61 4.44 -41.65
CA ALA A 200 11.22 4.80 -41.85
C ALA A 200 10.84 6.15 -41.20
N LEU A 201 11.53 6.56 -40.14
CA LEU A 201 11.28 7.83 -39.46
C LEU A 201 11.72 9.04 -40.29
N SER A 202 12.77 8.88 -41.11
CA SER A 202 13.31 9.95 -41.95
C SER A 202 12.49 10.25 -43.21
N HIS A 203 11.39 9.54 -43.46
CA HIS A 203 10.49 9.79 -44.59
C HIS A 203 9.16 10.47 -44.19
N ASN A 204 8.84 10.52 -42.90
CA ASN A 204 7.54 11.02 -42.42
C ASN A 204 7.53 12.52 -42.07
N VAL A 205 8.67 13.21 -42.12
CA VAL A 205 8.77 14.65 -41.76
C VAL A 205 8.38 15.58 -42.92
N ASP A 206 8.30 15.08 -44.16
CA ASP A 206 7.96 15.87 -45.35
C ASP A 206 6.44 15.95 -45.65
N SER A 207 5.56 15.48 -44.76
CA SER A 207 4.10 15.40 -44.99
C SER A 207 3.24 16.10 -43.93
N SER A 208 3.77 17.10 -43.22
CA SER A 208 3.01 17.94 -42.28
C SER A 208 3.08 19.42 -42.65
#